data_AF-A0AAV2QQY0-F1
#
_entry.id   AF-A0AAV2QQY0-F1
#
_cell.length_a   1.000
_cell.length_b   1.000
_cell.length_c   1.000
_cell.angle_alpha   90.00
_cell.angle_beta   90.00
_cell.angle_gamma   90.00
#
_symmetry.space_group_name_H-M   'P 1'
#
loop_
_entity.id
_entity.type
_entity.pdbx_description
1 polymer ?
#
loop_
_entity_poly.entity_id
_entity_poly.type
_entity_poly.pdbx_seq_one_letter_code
_entity_poly.pdbx_strand_id
1 'polypeptide(L)'
;GGVWLNAQGNGEKLVWQQYGTEISTTNRLWWPILPGKWYSKNHCLLLLSYRSNWRSHPNKPYITYPCSISHRTLCEDPGNLQFNPKDVFVSPQEKVHLYCGIGGDYSYCIWEKDSNIIKIEDVNRGLYRGISRPENTSNNQCGIVLDQASIEDQGIWTCKVYRNGKIFMGNKKVTLTVNGILAPDCYSECGIKHDWVCGSDGNSYQNPCQLTAYACEHPKENITIKHDTRCENIKGECTNEPFQIKGSNETFVIFLDKKRNWPNARNKCEAEFMRTAHPSNEVAIKLRKHLLESCGDFPVWLDARSNGTNFVWQDTKTELNRKDELWLIGDPTSIFDQNWHYLDERINIHHCLNLAVLFDDWSMRPRRVYASSQCSVHFYTLCE
;
A
#
# COMPACT_ATOMS: atom_id res chain seq x y z
N GLY A 1 -30.71 11.81 -9.73
CA GLY A 1 -30.17 11.02 -10.85
C GLY A 1 -31.14 9.89 -11.17
N GLY A 2 -30.76 9.04 -12.11
CA GLY A 2 -31.28 7.68 -12.23
C GLY A 2 -30.16 6.70 -11.94
N VAL A 3 -30.48 5.58 -11.28
CA VAL A 3 -29.52 4.52 -10.97
C VAL A 3 -30.02 3.21 -11.57
N TRP A 4 -29.16 2.53 -12.34
CA TRP A 4 -29.45 1.23 -12.92
C TRP A 4 -29.69 0.17 -11.85
N LEU A 5 -30.76 -0.59 -12.06
CA LEU A 5 -31.05 -1.84 -11.38
C LEU A 5 -30.91 -3.00 -12.38
N ASN A 6 -30.68 -4.21 -11.87
CA ASN A 6 -30.35 -5.38 -12.68
C ASN A 6 -31.58 -6.02 -13.38
N ALA A 7 -32.34 -5.23 -14.14
CA ALA A 7 -33.49 -5.68 -14.92
C ALA A 7 -33.52 -5.05 -16.31
N GLN A 8 -33.89 -5.86 -17.31
CA GLN A 8 -33.91 -5.48 -18.73
C GLN A 8 -35.12 -6.11 -19.41
N GLY A 9 -35.63 -5.41 -20.42
CA GLY A 9 -36.71 -5.88 -21.29
C GLY A 9 -36.22 -6.97 -22.24
N ASN A 10 -36.95 -8.08 -22.32
CA ASN A 10 -36.57 -9.25 -23.12
C ASN A 10 -37.29 -9.36 -24.48
N GLY A 11 -38.03 -8.33 -24.92
CA GLY A 11 -38.89 -8.42 -26.11
C GLY A 11 -40.38 -8.46 -25.79
N GLU A 12 -40.74 -8.89 -24.58
CA GLU A 12 -42.15 -9.05 -24.16
C GLU A 12 -42.40 -8.40 -22.79
N LYS A 13 -41.47 -8.61 -21.84
CA LYS A 13 -41.62 -8.27 -20.43
C LYS A 13 -40.32 -7.70 -19.86
N LEU A 14 -40.44 -6.97 -18.76
CA LEU A 14 -39.29 -6.57 -17.96
C LEU A 14 -38.95 -7.68 -16.96
N VAL A 15 -37.71 -8.15 -16.97
CA VAL A 15 -37.27 -9.28 -16.15
C VAL A 15 -36.01 -8.92 -15.35
N TRP A 16 -35.99 -9.32 -14.09
CA TRP A 16 -34.77 -9.32 -13.29
C TRP A 16 -33.75 -10.27 -13.92
N GLN A 17 -32.58 -9.76 -14.29
CA GLN A 17 -31.57 -10.55 -14.98
C GLN A 17 -30.97 -11.65 -14.09
N GLN A 18 -30.94 -11.41 -12.77
CA GLN A 18 -30.41 -12.37 -11.80
C GLN A 18 -31.37 -13.52 -11.46
N TYR A 19 -32.68 -13.23 -11.41
CA TYR A 19 -33.69 -14.18 -10.93
C TYR A 19 -34.57 -14.75 -12.04
N GLY A 20 -34.58 -14.12 -13.23
CA GLY A 20 -35.50 -14.42 -14.32
C GLY A 20 -36.96 -14.10 -14.00
N THR A 21 -37.25 -13.50 -12.84
CA THR A 21 -38.61 -13.17 -12.41
C THR A 21 -39.11 -11.93 -13.12
N GLU A 22 -40.37 -11.99 -13.54
CA GLU A 22 -41.06 -10.89 -14.21
C GLU A 22 -41.37 -9.76 -13.23
N ILE A 23 -41.11 -8.52 -13.67
CA ILE A 23 -41.52 -7.32 -12.95
C ILE A 23 -42.89 -6.90 -13.48
N SER A 24 -43.91 -7.06 -12.64
CA SER A 24 -45.29 -6.72 -13.00
C SER A 24 -45.42 -5.28 -13.50
N THR A 25 -46.05 -5.12 -14.65
CA THR A 25 -46.34 -3.81 -15.28
C THR A 25 -47.40 -3.02 -14.52
N THR A 26 -48.17 -3.68 -13.64
CA THR A 26 -49.18 -3.06 -12.77
C THR A 26 -48.66 -2.70 -11.38
N ASN A 27 -47.34 -2.84 -11.15
CA ASN A 27 -46.73 -2.52 -9.86
C ASN A 27 -47.00 -1.05 -9.48
N ARG A 28 -47.55 -0.82 -8.29
CA ARG A 28 -47.92 0.53 -7.81
C ARG A 28 -46.71 1.46 -7.62
N LEU A 29 -45.51 0.89 -7.54
CA LEU A 29 -44.23 1.59 -7.39
C LEU A 29 -43.70 2.19 -8.71
N TRP A 30 -44.36 1.95 -9.84
CA TRP A 30 -44.03 2.63 -11.09
C TRP A 30 -44.29 4.14 -10.97
N TRP A 31 -43.33 4.92 -11.49
CA TRP A 31 -43.51 6.34 -11.80
C TRP A 31 -44.83 6.52 -12.58
N PRO A 32 -45.57 7.63 -12.42
CA PRO A 32 -46.93 7.80 -12.97
C PRO A 32 -47.07 7.57 -14.47
N ILE A 33 -45.97 7.57 -15.20
CA ILE A 33 -45.89 6.99 -16.55
C ILE A 33 -45.63 5.49 -16.38
N LEU A 34 -46.70 4.68 -16.42
CA LEU A 34 -46.58 3.22 -16.54
C LEU A 34 -45.55 2.89 -17.63
N PRO A 35 -44.79 1.78 -17.54
CA PRO A 35 -43.74 1.49 -18.50
C PRO A 35 -44.24 1.19 -19.94
N GLY A 36 -45.54 1.40 -20.22
CA GLY A 36 -46.11 1.52 -21.56
C GLY A 36 -46.06 0.21 -22.35
N LYS A 37 -45.63 0.24 -23.60
CA LYS A 37 -45.12 -0.97 -24.31
C LYS A 37 -43.58 -1.00 -24.29
N TRP A 38 -42.93 -0.07 -23.58
CA TRP A 38 -41.50 0.18 -23.70
C TRP A 38 -40.65 -0.83 -22.92
N TYR A 39 -41.21 -1.51 -21.93
CA TYR A 39 -40.58 -2.64 -21.24
C TYR A 39 -40.32 -3.87 -22.13
N SER A 40 -41.00 -3.96 -23.27
CA SER A 40 -40.79 -5.01 -24.28
C SER A 40 -39.63 -4.67 -25.23
N LYS A 41 -39.07 -3.46 -25.15
CA LYS A 41 -37.89 -3.04 -25.94
C LYS A 41 -36.63 -3.13 -25.07
N ASN A 42 -35.45 -2.88 -25.65
CA ASN A 42 -34.16 -2.82 -24.95
C ASN A 42 -34.10 -1.65 -23.94
N HIS A 43 -34.92 -1.73 -22.90
CA HIS A 43 -35.04 -0.78 -21.80
C HIS A 43 -34.72 -1.50 -20.51
N CYS A 44 -34.06 -0.78 -19.63
CA CYS A 44 -33.57 -1.30 -18.38
C CYS A 44 -34.26 -0.54 -17.23
N LEU A 45 -34.26 -1.11 -16.04
CA LEU A 45 -34.93 -0.55 -14.86
C LEU A 45 -34.06 0.50 -14.17
N LEU A 46 -34.63 1.66 -13.88
CA LEU A 46 -33.99 2.72 -13.09
C LEU A 46 -34.70 2.94 -11.77
N LEU A 47 -33.90 3.15 -10.74
CA LEU A 47 -34.28 3.78 -9.50
C LEU A 47 -34.10 5.30 -9.62
N LEU A 48 -35.19 6.06 -9.48
CA LEU A 48 -35.18 7.51 -9.48
C LEU A 48 -34.64 8.05 -8.15
N SER A 49 -33.58 8.85 -8.22
CA SER A 49 -32.95 9.50 -7.06
C SER A 49 -32.99 11.03 -7.11
N TYR A 50 -33.72 11.61 -8.07
CA TYR A 50 -33.88 13.08 -8.19
C TYR A 50 -34.87 13.63 -7.15
N ARG A 51 -34.47 14.69 -6.45
CA ARG A 51 -35.26 15.35 -5.40
C ARG A 51 -36.63 15.83 -5.87
N SER A 52 -36.74 16.31 -7.11
CA SER A 52 -38.00 16.76 -7.73
C SER A 52 -39.00 15.61 -7.92
N ASN A 53 -38.51 14.44 -8.33
CA ASN A 53 -39.33 13.24 -8.51
C ASN A 53 -39.88 12.75 -7.17
N TRP A 54 -39.03 12.69 -6.14
CA TRP A 54 -39.43 12.29 -4.79
C TRP A 54 -40.46 13.23 -4.16
N ARG A 55 -40.36 14.55 -4.42
CA ARG A 55 -41.34 15.53 -3.92
C ARG A 55 -42.73 15.37 -4.53
N SER A 56 -42.82 14.94 -5.78
CA SER A 56 -44.10 14.80 -6.49
C SER A 56 -44.70 13.40 -6.34
N HIS A 57 -43.89 12.35 -6.35
CA HIS A 57 -44.34 10.97 -6.23
C HIS A 57 -43.38 10.14 -5.36
N PRO A 58 -43.42 10.31 -4.02
CA PRO A 58 -42.46 9.71 -3.10
C PRO A 58 -42.48 8.18 -3.09
N ASN A 59 -43.61 7.56 -3.43
CA ASN A 59 -43.80 6.11 -3.39
C ASN A 59 -43.66 5.43 -4.77
N LYS A 60 -43.10 6.14 -5.75
CA LYS A 60 -43.04 5.67 -7.14
C LYS A 60 -41.63 5.71 -7.71
N PRO A 61 -40.67 4.96 -7.16
CA PRO A 61 -39.26 5.15 -7.46
C PRO A 61 -38.81 4.55 -8.80
N TYR A 62 -39.63 3.72 -9.45
CA TYR A 62 -39.20 2.93 -10.62
C TYR A 62 -39.63 3.54 -11.95
N ILE A 63 -38.72 3.53 -12.92
CA ILE A 63 -39.01 3.88 -14.32
C ILE A 63 -38.16 3.01 -15.25
N THR A 64 -38.61 2.82 -16.49
CA THR A 64 -37.81 2.18 -17.54
C THR A 64 -37.15 3.22 -18.43
N TYR A 65 -35.92 2.97 -18.86
CA TYR A 65 -35.18 3.86 -19.78
C TYR A 65 -34.34 3.04 -20.77
N PRO A 66 -34.01 3.55 -21.96
CA PRO A 66 -33.17 2.82 -22.92
C PRO A 66 -31.84 2.38 -22.29
N CYS A 67 -31.48 1.10 -22.43
CA CYS A 67 -30.24 0.56 -21.86
C CYS A 67 -28.97 1.17 -22.47
N SER A 68 -29.08 1.85 -23.62
CA SER A 68 -27.97 2.51 -24.33
C SER A 68 -27.48 3.79 -23.66
N ILE A 69 -28.20 4.31 -22.66
CA ILE A 69 -27.86 5.57 -21.99
C ILE A 69 -27.07 5.27 -20.71
N SER A 70 -25.97 5.99 -20.49
CA SER A 70 -25.13 5.77 -19.31
C SER A 70 -25.79 6.29 -18.03
N HIS A 71 -25.92 5.42 -17.03
CA HIS A 71 -26.32 5.77 -15.66
C HIS A 71 -25.40 5.06 -14.66
N ARG A 72 -25.40 5.53 -13.42
CA ARG A 72 -24.70 4.84 -12.31
C ARG A 72 -25.44 3.55 -11.97
N THR A 73 -24.75 2.52 -11.51
CA THR A 73 -25.36 1.22 -11.14
C THR A 73 -25.44 1.05 -9.64
N LEU A 74 -26.55 0.49 -9.13
CA LEU A 74 -26.69 0.09 -7.74
C LEU A 74 -26.27 -1.37 -7.59
N CYS A 75 -25.28 -1.62 -6.75
CA CYS A 75 -24.84 -2.97 -6.39
C CYS A 75 -25.29 -3.29 -4.98
N GLU A 76 -25.76 -4.52 -4.75
CA GLU A 76 -26.07 -5.03 -3.41
C GLU A 76 -24.83 -5.76 -2.86
N ASP A 77 -24.44 -5.46 -1.62
CA ASP A 77 -23.45 -6.24 -0.89
C ASP A 77 -24.15 -7.49 -0.33
N PRO A 78 -23.69 -8.71 -0.66
CA PRO A 78 -24.30 -9.96 -0.18
C PRO A 78 -24.18 -10.18 1.34
N GLY A 79 -23.43 -9.34 2.04
CA GLY A 79 -23.51 -9.15 3.49
C GLY A 79 -22.99 -10.30 4.37
N ASN A 80 -22.62 -11.44 3.79
CA ASN A 80 -22.14 -12.63 4.53
C ASN A 80 -21.16 -13.51 3.73
N LEU A 81 -20.49 -12.92 2.74
CA LEU A 81 -19.49 -13.60 1.95
C LEU A 81 -18.21 -13.83 2.77
N GLN A 82 -17.87 -15.09 3.03
CA GLN A 82 -16.63 -15.49 3.69
C GLN A 82 -15.59 -15.86 2.63
N PHE A 83 -14.44 -15.18 2.67
CA PHE A 83 -13.35 -15.35 1.71
C PHE A 83 -12.00 -15.18 2.40
N ASN A 84 -10.93 -15.58 1.72
CA ASN A 84 -9.58 -15.17 2.11
C ASN A 84 -9.54 -13.64 2.27
N PRO A 85 -9.12 -13.13 3.44
CA PRO A 85 -9.11 -11.70 3.70
C PRO A 85 -8.00 -10.96 2.95
N LYS A 86 -6.99 -11.68 2.43
CA LYS A 86 -5.79 -11.17 1.74
C LYS A 86 -5.26 -12.17 0.71
N ASP A 87 -4.37 -11.70 -0.16
CA ASP A 87 -3.57 -12.55 -1.06
C ASP A 87 -2.77 -13.59 -0.27
N VAL A 88 -2.55 -14.76 -0.89
CA VAL A 88 -1.91 -15.92 -0.27
C VAL A 88 -0.50 -16.07 -0.81
N PHE A 89 0.46 -16.14 0.10
CA PHE A 89 1.87 -16.39 -0.19
C PHE A 89 2.24 -17.73 0.43
N VAL A 90 2.80 -18.64 -0.36
CA VAL A 90 3.08 -20.02 0.06
C VAL A 90 4.41 -20.51 -0.51
N SER A 91 5.10 -21.39 0.20
CA SER A 91 6.27 -22.10 -0.33
C SER A 91 5.83 -23.35 -1.12
N PRO A 92 6.66 -23.90 -2.02
CA PRO A 92 6.33 -25.12 -2.74
C PRO A 92 6.09 -26.30 -1.77
N GLN A 93 5.19 -27.21 -2.14
CA GLN A 93 4.77 -28.39 -1.37
C GLN A 93 3.96 -28.11 -0.09
N GLU A 94 3.81 -26.86 0.34
CA GLU A 94 2.93 -26.53 1.47
C GLU A 94 1.45 -26.66 1.09
N LYS A 95 0.63 -27.03 2.08
CA LYS A 95 -0.82 -27.16 1.94
C LYS A 95 -1.50 -25.78 2.00
N VAL A 96 -2.33 -25.44 1.01
CA VAL A 96 -2.96 -24.11 0.89
C VAL A 96 -4.47 -24.20 1.06
N HIS A 97 -5.03 -23.35 1.94
CA HIS A 97 -6.48 -23.26 2.12
C HIS A 97 -7.04 -22.01 1.44
N LEU A 98 -7.89 -22.22 0.43
CA LEU A 98 -8.65 -21.16 -0.23
C LEU A 98 -10.11 -21.20 0.24
N TYR A 99 -10.44 -20.22 1.06
CA TYR A 99 -11.74 -20.07 1.71
C TYR A 99 -12.72 -19.36 0.77
N CYS A 100 -13.89 -19.97 0.62
CA CYS A 100 -15.00 -19.38 -0.11
C CYS A 100 -16.34 -19.97 0.37
N GLY A 101 -17.32 -19.10 0.51
CA GLY A 101 -18.70 -19.48 0.77
C GLY A 101 -19.55 -18.32 1.26
N ILE A 102 -20.80 -18.63 1.58
CA ILE A 102 -21.71 -17.72 2.26
C ILE A 102 -22.27 -18.46 3.49
N GLY A 103 -22.37 -17.80 4.63
CA GLY A 103 -23.02 -18.40 5.81
C GLY A 103 -24.51 -18.68 5.53
N GLY A 104 -25.01 -19.89 5.84
CA GLY A 104 -26.42 -20.28 5.62
C GLY A 104 -26.61 -21.65 4.96
N ASP A 105 -27.70 -21.85 4.20
CA ASP A 105 -28.03 -23.09 3.45
C ASP A 105 -27.15 -23.34 2.21
N TYR A 106 -27.22 -24.56 1.65
CA TYR A 106 -26.53 -25.08 0.45
C TYR A 106 -26.09 -24.00 -0.57
N SER A 107 -24.81 -23.64 -0.52
CA SER A 107 -24.17 -22.78 -1.51
C SER A 107 -23.51 -23.59 -2.63
N TYR A 108 -23.63 -23.12 -3.87
CA TYR A 108 -22.95 -23.66 -5.04
C TYR A 108 -21.83 -22.70 -5.42
N CYS A 109 -20.62 -23.19 -5.72
CA CYS A 109 -19.52 -22.32 -6.13
C CYS A 109 -18.79 -22.80 -7.37
N ILE A 110 -18.26 -21.82 -8.09
CA ILE A 110 -17.40 -22.02 -9.26
C ILE A 110 -16.05 -21.42 -8.93
N TRP A 111 -15.01 -22.25 -9.03
CA TRP A 111 -13.63 -21.80 -8.92
C TRP A 111 -13.00 -21.69 -10.30
N GLU A 112 -12.35 -20.56 -10.54
CA GLU A 112 -11.64 -20.23 -11.77
C GLU A 112 -10.20 -19.89 -11.41
N LYS A 113 -9.26 -20.30 -12.27
CA LYS A 113 -7.86 -19.89 -12.20
C LYS A 113 -7.48 -19.28 -13.53
N ASP A 114 -7.02 -18.04 -13.50
CA ASP A 114 -6.67 -17.26 -14.69
C ASP A 114 -7.81 -17.26 -15.73
N SER A 115 -9.05 -17.14 -15.23
CA SER A 115 -10.32 -17.19 -15.99
C SER A 115 -10.69 -18.54 -16.60
N ASN A 116 -9.88 -19.58 -16.40
CA ASN A 116 -10.25 -20.96 -16.74
C ASN A 116 -11.04 -21.57 -15.60
N ILE A 117 -12.24 -22.07 -15.89
CA ILE A 117 -13.06 -22.77 -14.89
C ILE A 117 -12.32 -24.06 -14.50
N ILE A 118 -11.90 -24.14 -13.24
CA ILE A 118 -11.23 -25.33 -12.70
C ILE A 118 -12.28 -26.34 -12.22
N LYS A 119 -13.41 -25.90 -11.65
CA LYS A 119 -14.46 -26.84 -11.18
C LYS A 119 -15.83 -26.23 -10.91
N ILE A 120 -16.85 -27.09 -11.01
CA ILE A 120 -18.27 -26.86 -10.72
C ILE A 120 -18.80 -28.00 -9.83
N GLU A 121 -19.44 -27.62 -8.72
CA GLU A 121 -20.18 -28.45 -7.76
C GLU A 121 -19.38 -29.38 -6.83
N ASP A 122 -19.92 -29.54 -5.61
CA ASP A 122 -19.34 -30.05 -4.36
C ASP A 122 -18.03 -30.86 -4.52
N VAL A 123 -16.95 -30.38 -3.91
CA VAL A 123 -15.55 -30.82 -4.13
C VAL A 123 -15.35 -32.32 -3.83
N ASN A 124 -16.34 -32.99 -3.25
CA ASN A 124 -16.37 -34.40 -2.88
C ASN A 124 -16.30 -35.45 -4.02
N ARG A 125 -16.14 -35.09 -5.31
CA ARG A 125 -16.02 -36.07 -6.43
C ARG A 125 -14.71 -36.01 -7.26
N GLY A 126 -13.58 -35.64 -6.64
CA GLY A 126 -12.25 -36.14 -7.04
C GLY A 126 -11.72 -35.89 -8.47
N LEU A 127 -12.09 -34.78 -9.12
CA LEU A 127 -11.75 -34.52 -10.53
C LEU A 127 -10.45 -33.72 -10.79
N TYR A 128 -9.77 -33.19 -9.77
CA TYR A 128 -8.49 -32.48 -9.95
C TYR A 128 -7.45 -33.03 -8.97
N ARG A 129 -6.30 -33.49 -9.50
CA ARG A 129 -5.24 -34.12 -8.70
C ARG A 129 -4.58 -33.05 -7.83
N GLY A 130 -4.47 -33.31 -6.52
CA GLY A 130 -3.86 -32.38 -5.56
C GLY A 130 -4.79 -31.30 -5.02
N ILE A 131 -6.12 -31.40 -5.25
CA ILE A 131 -7.10 -30.50 -4.64
C ILE A 131 -8.10 -31.30 -3.80
N SER A 132 -8.21 -30.96 -2.53
CA SER A 132 -9.06 -31.63 -1.55
C SER A 132 -10.07 -30.69 -0.88
N ARG A 133 -10.98 -31.28 -0.11
CA ARG A 133 -11.97 -30.54 0.68
C ARG A 133 -11.34 -29.98 1.96
N PRO A 134 -11.75 -28.79 2.44
CA PRO A 134 -11.34 -28.28 3.74
C PRO A 134 -11.73 -29.22 4.89
N GLU A 135 -10.85 -29.34 5.88
CA GLU A 135 -11.08 -30.17 7.08
C GLU A 135 -12.18 -29.61 7.99
N ASN A 136 -12.31 -28.28 8.06
CA ASN A 136 -13.41 -27.60 8.72
C ASN A 136 -14.36 -27.00 7.68
N THR A 137 -15.60 -27.52 7.63
CA THR A 137 -16.66 -27.07 6.72
C THR A 137 -17.62 -26.08 7.36
N SER A 138 -17.44 -25.78 8.64
CA SER A 138 -18.26 -24.82 9.38
C SER A 138 -18.00 -23.43 8.81
N ASN A 139 -18.89 -22.95 7.96
CA ASN A 139 -18.88 -21.62 7.31
C ASN A 139 -18.08 -21.43 6.01
N ASN A 140 -17.65 -22.51 5.31
CA ASN A 140 -17.12 -22.42 3.94
C ASN A 140 -17.65 -23.57 3.09
N GLN A 141 -18.89 -23.44 2.63
CA GLN A 141 -19.64 -24.50 1.96
C GLN A 141 -19.13 -24.90 0.55
N CYS A 142 -17.99 -24.36 0.10
CA CYS A 142 -17.37 -24.70 -1.18
C CYS A 142 -15.88 -24.29 -1.29
N GLY A 143 -15.19 -24.09 -0.17
CA GLY A 143 -13.75 -23.82 -0.16
C GLY A 143 -12.95 -24.98 -0.76
N ILE A 144 -11.71 -24.71 -1.17
CA ILE A 144 -10.80 -25.73 -1.72
C ILE A 144 -9.48 -25.72 -0.95
N VAL A 145 -8.80 -26.86 -0.95
CA VAL A 145 -7.46 -27.01 -0.39
C VAL A 145 -6.53 -27.53 -1.47
N LEU A 146 -5.41 -26.86 -1.72
CA LEU A 146 -4.32 -27.42 -2.50
C LEU A 146 -3.50 -28.31 -1.55
N ASP A 147 -3.39 -29.60 -1.85
CA ASP A 147 -2.68 -30.56 -1.02
C ASP A 147 -1.17 -30.26 -0.98
N GLN A 148 -0.63 -29.80 -2.11
CA GLN A 148 0.76 -29.39 -2.29
C GLN A 148 0.81 -28.25 -3.31
N ALA A 149 1.24 -27.05 -2.89
CA ALA A 149 1.38 -25.92 -3.80
C ALA A 149 2.57 -26.10 -4.76
N SER A 150 2.40 -25.70 -6.02
CA SER A 150 3.43 -25.73 -7.05
C SER A 150 3.51 -24.40 -7.81
N ILE A 151 4.60 -24.16 -8.54
CA ILE A 151 4.74 -22.96 -9.39
C ILE A 151 3.58 -22.87 -10.39
N GLU A 152 3.07 -24.01 -10.84
CA GLU A 152 1.92 -24.04 -11.74
C GLU A 152 0.68 -23.47 -11.07
N ASP A 153 0.49 -23.56 -9.75
CA ASP A 153 -0.70 -23.04 -9.05
C ASP A 153 -0.72 -21.52 -8.88
N GLN A 154 0.41 -20.85 -9.16
CA GLN A 154 0.51 -19.39 -9.12
C GLN A 154 -0.51 -18.75 -10.08
N GLY A 155 -1.11 -17.63 -9.65
CA GLY A 155 -2.03 -16.87 -10.48
C GLY A 155 -3.24 -16.34 -9.72
N ILE A 156 -4.24 -15.90 -10.47
CA ILE A 156 -5.47 -15.33 -9.90
C ILE A 156 -6.51 -16.43 -9.76
N TRP A 157 -6.89 -16.72 -8.52
CA TRP A 157 -7.97 -17.62 -8.20
C TRP A 157 -9.24 -16.81 -7.93
N THR A 158 -10.32 -17.11 -8.64
CA THR A 158 -11.61 -16.46 -8.48
C THR A 158 -12.63 -17.47 -8.00
N CYS A 159 -13.28 -17.19 -6.88
CA CYS A 159 -14.44 -17.96 -6.45
C CYS A 159 -15.72 -17.16 -6.71
N LYS A 160 -16.69 -17.79 -7.37
CA LYS A 160 -18.04 -17.28 -7.60
C LYS A 160 -19.01 -18.11 -6.78
N VAL A 161 -19.77 -17.46 -5.90
CA VAL A 161 -20.73 -18.11 -5.00
C VAL A 161 -22.15 -17.89 -5.51
N TYR A 162 -22.95 -18.94 -5.46
CA TYR A 162 -24.36 -18.96 -5.80
C TYR A 162 -25.17 -19.61 -4.67
N ARG A 163 -26.42 -19.18 -4.50
CA ARG A 163 -27.38 -19.78 -3.57
C ARG A 163 -28.43 -20.57 -4.35
N ASN A 164 -28.81 -21.75 -3.85
CA ASN A 164 -29.77 -22.66 -4.50
C ASN A 164 -29.43 -22.99 -5.97
N GLY A 165 -28.13 -23.04 -6.30
CA GLY A 165 -27.61 -23.39 -7.64
C GLY A 165 -27.90 -22.39 -8.77
N LYS A 166 -28.57 -21.26 -8.50
CA LYS A 166 -29.03 -20.32 -9.56
C LYS A 166 -28.82 -18.85 -9.23
N ILE A 167 -28.82 -18.48 -7.95
CA ILE A 167 -28.75 -17.08 -7.55
C ILE A 167 -27.29 -16.70 -7.36
N PHE A 168 -26.71 -15.93 -8.28
CA PHE A 168 -25.36 -15.39 -8.08
C PHE A 168 -25.34 -14.50 -6.85
N MET A 169 -24.53 -14.86 -5.86
CA MET A 169 -24.37 -14.08 -4.64
C MET A 169 -23.21 -13.12 -4.79
N GLY A 170 -22.08 -13.55 -5.33
CA GLY A 170 -20.94 -12.66 -5.51
C GLY A 170 -19.69 -13.42 -5.95
N ASN A 171 -18.62 -12.68 -6.20
CA ASN A 171 -17.32 -13.28 -6.47
C ASN A 171 -16.21 -12.53 -5.72
N LYS A 172 -15.12 -13.25 -5.46
CA LYS A 172 -13.89 -12.67 -4.91
C LYS A 172 -12.70 -13.28 -5.62
N LYS A 173 -11.68 -12.46 -5.81
CA LYS A 173 -10.38 -12.84 -6.34
C LYS A 173 -9.37 -12.91 -5.21
N VAL A 174 -8.50 -13.90 -5.26
CA VAL A 174 -7.33 -14.05 -4.40
C VAL A 174 -6.13 -14.37 -5.29
N THR A 175 -5.03 -13.66 -5.09
CA THR A 175 -3.78 -13.95 -5.79
C THR A 175 -3.03 -14.99 -4.98
N LEU A 176 -2.68 -16.12 -5.61
CA LEU A 176 -1.78 -17.10 -5.03
C LEU A 176 -0.38 -16.87 -5.61
N THR A 177 0.56 -16.55 -4.74
CA THR A 177 1.99 -16.45 -5.09
C THR A 177 2.71 -17.63 -4.47
N VAL A 178 3.34 -18.45 -5.32
CA VAL A 178 4.19 -19.54 -4.86
C VAL A 178 5.62 -19.04 -4.91
N ASN A 179 6.22 -18.79 -3.76
CA ASN A 179 7.59 -18.31 -3.67
C ASN A 179 8.49 -19.38 -4.31
N GLY A 180 9.07 -19.05 -5.47
CA GLY A 180 9.76 -20.00 -6.35
C GLY A 180 11.11 -20.49 -5.84
N ILE A 181 11.16 -21.02 -4.62
CA ILE A 181 12.29 -21.77 -4.10
C ILE A 181 11.79 -23.15 -3.70
N LEU A 182 11.90 -24.10 -4.62
CA LEU A 182 11.87 -25.53 -4.29
C LEU A 182 13.13 -25.82 -3.47
N ALA A 183 13.02 -26.05 -2.16
CA ALA A 183 14.11 -26.63 -1.38
C ALA A 183 13.83 -28.12 -1.18
N PRO A 184 14.60 -28.99 -1.87
CA PRO A 184 15.39 -29.93 -1.06
C PRO A 184 16.91 -29.69 -1.12
N ASP A 185 17.43 -28.92 -2.06
CA ASP A 185 18.86 -28.67 -2.17
C ASP A 185 19.14 -27.16 -2.32
N CYS A 186 19.11 -26.44 -1.20
CA CYS A 186 19.76 -25.13 -1.16
C CYS A 186 21.25 -25.34 -1.40
N TYR A 187 21.82 -24.61 -2.37
CA TYR A 187 23.22 -24.75 -2.78
C TYR A 187 24.17 -24.66 -1.57
N SER A 188 24.96 -25.71 -1.32
CA SER A 188 25.95 -25.75 -0.23
C SER A 188 27.37 -25.36 -0.67
N GLU A 189 27.64 -25.32 -1.99
CA GLU A 189 28.96 -24.97 -2.53
C GLU A 189 28.94 -23.59 -3.21
N CYS A 190 29.06 -22.53 -2.40
CA CYS A 190 29.39 -21.21 -2.91
C CYS A 190 30.92 -21.04 -2.92
N GLY A 191 31.51 -20.74 -4.07
CA GLY A 191 32.96 -20.48 -4.19
C GLY A 191 33.43 -19.33 -3.30
N ILE A 192 34.73 -19.29 -2.97
CA ILE A 192 35.35 -18.31 -2.05
C ILE A 192 35.54 -16.92 -2.72
N LYS A 193 34.78 -16.61 -3.76
CA LYS A 193 34.87 -15.31 -4.43
C LYS A 193 34.22 -14.26 -3.52
N HIS A 194 34.97 -13.24 -3.14
CA HIS A 194 34.51 -12.17 -2.25
C HIS A 194 33.87 -11.03 -3.05
N ASP A 195 32.67 -11.28 -3.57
CA ASP A 195 31.83 -10.30 -4.27
C ASP A 195 30.70 -9.84 -3.34
N TRP A 196 31.03 -9.11 -2.28
CA TRP A 196 30.11 -8.80 -1.19
C TRP A 196 28.78 -8.18 -1.67
N VAL A 197 27.67 -8.63 -1.09
CA VAL A 197 26.32 -8.08 -1.31
C VAL A 197 25.61 -7.78 0.00
N CYS A 198 24.64 -6.87 -0.03
CA CYS A 198 23.77 -6.55 1.08
C CYS A 198 22.36 -7.07 0.78
N GLY A 199 21.82 -7.87 1.68
CA GLY A 199 20.45 -8.37 1.57
C GLY A 199 19.41 -7.33 1.99
N SER A 200 18.17 -7.55 1.55
CA SER A 200 16.99 -6.77 1.98
C SER A 200 16.68 -6.92 3.47
N ASP A 201 17.27 -7.92 4.12
CA ASP A 201 17.27 -8.18 5.56
C ASP A 201 18.31 -7.34 6.34
N GLY A 202 19.17 -6.60 5.63
CA GLY A 202 20.21 -5.76 6.24
C GLY A 202 21.50 -6.51 6.60
N ASN A 203 21.66 -7.78 6.21
CA ASN A 203 22.86 -8.56 6.44
C ASN A 203 23.80 -8.58 5.21
N SER A 204 25.11 -8.66 5.46
CA SER A 204 26.12 -8.75 4.40
C SER A 204 26.48 -10.21 4.10
N TYR A 205 26.54 -10.56 2.82
CA TYR A 205 26.89 -11.91 2.35
C TYR A 205 28.16 -11.85 1.51
N GLN A 206 29.03 -12.86 1.60
CA GLN A 206 30.35 -12.83 0.95
C GLN A 206 30.25 -12.81 -0.58
N ASN A 207 29.14 -13.31 -1.13
CA ASN A 207 28.80 -13.27 -2.54
C ASN A 207 27.28 -13.46 -2.78
N PRO A 208 26.78 -13.17 -4.00
CA PRO A 208 25.37 -13.39 -4.37
C PRO A 208 24.88 -14.83 -4.14
N CYS A 209 25.76 -15.81 -4.33
CA CYS A 209 25.45 -17.23 -4.11
C CYS A 209 25.09 -17.49 -2.64
N GLN A 210 25.90 -16.99 -1.69
CA GLN A 210 25.62 -17.17 -0.26
C GLN A 210 24.31 -16.51 0.16
N LEU A 211 23.98 -15.33 -0.37
CA LEU A 211 22.67 -14.71 -0.11
C LEU A 211 21.55 -15.59 -0.66
N THR A 212 21.71 -16.11 -1.88
CA THR A 212 20.69 -16.96 -2.51
C THR A 212 20.51 -18.27 -1.76
N ALA A 213 21.61 -18.87 -1.26
CA ALA A 213 21.57 -20.04 -0.40
C ALA A 213 20.85 -19.74 0.93
N TYR A 214 21.16 -18.62 1.58
CA TYR A 214 20.50 -18.20 2.82
C TYR A 214 19.02 -17.90 2.61
N ALA A 215 18.66 -17.19 1.54
CA ALA A 215 17.28 -16.91 1.14
C ALA A 215 16.51 -18.21 0.83
N CYS A 216 17.22 -19.23 0.31
CA CYS A 216 16.67 -20.56 0.10
C CYS A 216 16.40 -21.31 1.40
N GLU A 217 17.30 -21.20 2.38
CA GLU A 217 17.12 -21.78 3.72
C GLU A 217 16.05 -21.04 4.54
N HIS A 218 15.83 -19.74 4.26
CA HIS A 218 14.91 -18.86 5.00
C HIS A 218 13.82 -18.24 4.08
N PRO A 219 13.00 -19.06 3.38
CA PRO A 219 12.08 -18.58 2.34
C PRO A 219 10.95 -17.68 2.86
N LYS A 220 10.67 -17.71 4.17
CA LYS A 220 9.66 -16.85 4.82
C LYS A 220 10.12 -15.39 4.95
N GLU A 221 11.42 -15.13 4.85
CA GLU A 221 12.01 -13.79 5.05
C GLU A 221 12.10 -12.99 3.73
N ASN A 222 11.86 -13.63 2.58
CA ASN A 222 11.86 -13.02 1.23
C ASN A 222 13.11 -12.14 0.97
N ILE A 223 14.28 -12.71 1.21
CA ILE A 223 15.56 -12.00 1.16
C ILE A 223 16.03 -11.86 -0.28
N THR A 224 16.30 -10.63 -0.71
CA THR A 224 16.79 -10.30 -2.06
C THR A 224 18.06 -9.47 -1.97
N ILE A 225 18.88 -9.44 -3.04
CA ILE A 225 20.02 -8.53 -3.11
C ILE A 225 19.49 -7.10 -3.20
N LYS A 226 19.83 -6.27 -2.22
CA LYS A 226 19.50 -4.85 -2.19
C LYS A 226 20.62 -4.01 -2.82
N HIS A 227 21.88 -4.36 -2.56
CA HIS A 227 23.06 -3.66 -3.11
C HIS A 227 24.24 -4.62 -3.35
N ASP A 228 25.07 -4.30 -4.35
CA ASP A 228 26.28 -5.06 -4.71
C ASP A 228 27.52 -4.66 -3.87
N THR A 229 27.32 -4.49 -2.55
CA THR A 229 28.37 -4.19 -1.57
C THR A 229 27.94 -4.67 -0.18
N ARG A 230 28.84 -4.70 0.83
CA ARG A 230 28.43 -4.99 2.23
C ARG A 230 27.43 -3.95 2.73
N CYS A 231 26.50 -4.34 3.59
CA CYS A 231 25.55 -3.41 4.21
C CYS A 231 26.26 -2.30 5.00
N GLU A 232 27.36 -2.64 5.68
CA GLU A 232 28.25 -1.69 6.37
C GLU A 232 28.88 -0.66 5.42
N ASN A 233 29.01 -1.02 4.14
CA ASN A 233 29.57 -0.19 3.07
C ASN A 233 28.49 0.48 2.23
N ILE A 234 27.20 0.25 2.52
CA ILE A 234 26.11 1.10 2.02
C ILE A 234 26.25 2.44 2.74
N LYS A 235 27.18 3.26 2.24
CA LYS A 235 27.16 4.68 2.50
C LYS A 235 25.98 5.22 1.70
N GLY A 236 24.89 5.45 2.43
CA GLY A 236 23.55 5.66 1.88
C GLY A 236 23.54 6.57 0.67
N GLU A 237 22.89 6.12 -0.41
CA GLU A 237 22.38 7.04 -1.40
C GLU A 237 20.91 7.22 -1.08
N CYS A 238 20.60 8.30 -0.35
CA CYS A 238 19.24 8.82 -0.36
C CYS A 238 18.85 9.09 -1.81
N THR A 239 17.76 8.46 -2.24
CA THR A 239 17.20 8.72 -3.56
C THR A 239 16.58 10.11 -3.58
N ASN A 240 16.71 10.83 -4.69
CA ASN A 240 16.08 12.14 -4.89
C ASN A 240 14.57 12.00 -5.21
N GLU A 241 13.91 10.98 -4.65
CA GLU A 241 12.50 10.73 -4.87
C GLU A 241 11.66 11.52 -3.86
N PRO A 242 10.55 12.16 -4.29
CA PRO A 242 9.65 12.85 -3.39
C PRO A 242 8.98 11.90 -2.40
N PHE A 243 8.93 12.28 -1.13
CA PHE A 243 8.27 11.52 -0.07
C PHE A 243 7.43 12.41 0.85
N GLN A 244 6.44 11.82 1.53
CA GLN A 244 5.57 12.54 2.47
C GLN A 244 5.61 11.88 3.85
N ILE A 245 5.55 12.71 4.90
CA ILE A 245 5.43 12.23 6.27
C ILE A 245 3.96 12.06 6.64
N LYS A 246 3.61 10.89 7.19
CA LYS A 246 2.23 10.58 7.58
C LYS A 246 1.67 11.63 8.55
N GLY A 247 0.62 12.34 8.11
CA GLY A 247 -0.03 13.40 8.87
C GLY A 247 0.50 14.81 8.57
N SER A 248 1.40 14.96 7.60
CA SER A 248 1.74 16.25 6.97
C SER A 248 1.22 16.28 5.53
N ASN A 249 0.94 17.49 5.04
CA ASN A 249 0.69 17.75 3.61
C ASN A 249 1.97 18.21 2.88
N GLU A 250 3.09 18.30 3.58
CA GLU A 250 4.39 18.66 3.02
C GLU A 250 5.00 17.48 2.27
N THR A 251 5.59 17.76 1.11
CA THR A 251 6.30 16.77 0.29
C THR A 251 7.77 17.15 0.32
N PHE A 252 8.63 16.22 0.72
CA PHE A 252 10.06 16.47 0.85
C PHE A 252 10.83 15.76 -0.26
N VAL A 253 11.93 16.37 -0.69
CA VAL A 253 12.92 15.76 -1.59
C VAL A 253 14.28 15.95 -0.96
N ILE A 254 15.03 14.87 -0.83
CA ILE A 254 16.41 14.92 -0.34
C ILE A 254 17.37 14.87 -1.52
N PHE A 255 18.34 15.77 -1.57
CA PHE A 255 19.38 15.76 -2.59
C PHE A 255 20.70 15.28 -2.00
N LEU A 256 21.26 14.24 -2.61
CA LEU A 256 22.62 13.79 -2.34
C LEU A 256 23.61 14.91 -2.72
N ASP A 257 24.31 15.40 -1.71
CA ASP A 257 25.16 16.56 -1.86
C ASP A 257 26.63 16.26 -1.63
N LYS A 258 27.25 15.61 -2.61
CA LYS A 258 28.70 15.45 -2.66
C LYS A 258 29.30 16.82 -3.06
N LYS A 259 29.53 17.71 -2.07
CA LYS A 259 30.36 18.95 -2.08
C LYS A 259 29.67 20.32 -1.92
N ARG A 260 28.39 20.46 -1.60
CA ARG A 260 27.81 21.78 -1.33
C ARG A 260 27.90 22.18 0.14
N ASN A 261 27.90 23.49 0.34
CA ASN A 261 27.69 24.17 1.61
C ASN A 261 26.24 24.68 1.65
N TRP A 262 25.80 25.24 2.77
CA TRP A 262 24.41 25.69 2.92
C TRP A 262 23.91 26.67 1.83
N PRO A 263 24.67 27.70 1.38
CA PRO A 263 24.22 28.56 0.28
C PRO A 263 23.94 27.80 -1.02
N ASN A 264 24.82 26.85 -1.35
CA ASN A 264 24.66 26.03 -2.55
C ASN A 264 23.52 25.01 -2.41
N ALA A 265 23.27 24.51 -1.20
CA ALA A 265 22.12 23.67 -0.88
C ALA A 265 20.80 24.42 -1.14
N ARG A 266 20.68 25.66 -0.66
CA ARG A 266 19.52 26.51 -0.92
C ARG A 266 19.28 26.76 -2.41
N ASN A 267 20.33 27.15 -3.13
CA ASN A 267 20.26 27.37 -4.58
C ASN A 267 19.81 26.10 -5.33
N LYS A 268 20.14 24.90 -4.82
CA LYS A 268 19.68 23.64 -5.42
C LYS A 268 18.17 23.46 -5.28
N CYS A 269 17.59 23.68 -4.10
CA CYS A 269 16.14 23.60 -3.94
C CYS A 269 15.44 24.60 -4.87
N GLU A 270 15.91 25.85 -4.88
CA GLU A 270 15.34 26.91 -5.71
C GLU A 270 15.42 26.58 -7.21
N ALA A 271 16.51 25.97 -7.68
CA ALA A 271 16.67 25.51 -9.06
C ALA A 271 15.69 24.40 -9.48
N GLU A 272 15.19 23.62 -8.52
CA GLU A 272 14.20 22.56 -8.72
C GLU A 272 12.78 23.03 -8.39
N PHE A 273 12.54 24.34 -8.32
CA PHE A 273 11.26 24.96 -7.96
C PHE A 273 10.73 24.56 -6.58
N MET A 274 11.63 24.26 -5.65
CA MET A 274 11.35 23.96 -4.25
C MET A 274 12.01 24.98 -3.32
N ARG A 275 11.69 24.95 -2.03
CA ARG A 275 12.42 25.70 -1.00
C ARG A 275 13.18 24.75 -0.09
N THR A 276 14.15 25.27 0.65
CA THR A 276 14.79 24.53 1.74
C THR A 276 13.77 24.23 2.83
N ALA A 277 13.85 23.03 3.41
CA ALA A 277 12.80 22.53 4.31
C ALA A 277 12.71 23.33 5.62
N HIS A 278 11.47 23.67 6.00
CA HIS A 278 11.08 24.29 7.27
C HIS A 278 9.94 23.45 7.87
N PRO A 279 10.24 22.23 8.37
CA PRO A 279 9.22 21.38 8.94
C PRO A 279 8.74 21.92 10.29
N SER A 280 7.45 21.72 10.58
CA SER A 280 6.93 21.94 11.94
C SER A 280 7.60 21.00 12.95
N ASN A 281 7.60 21.38 14.23
CA ASN A 281 8.18 20.57 15.31
C ASN A 281 7.68 19.11 15.35
N GLU A 282 6.39 18.87 15.11
CA GLU A 282 5.83 17.52 15.07
C GLU A 282 6.32 16.72 13.86
N VAL A 283 6.43 17.39 12.70
CA VAL A 283 6.91 16.78 11.47
C VAL A 283 8.40 16.47 11.56
N ALA A 284 9.22 17.38 12.11
CA ALA A 284 10.67 17.20 12.27
C ALA A 284 11.03 15.92 13.05
N ILE A 285 10.26 15.57 14.08
CA ILE A 285 10.40 14.31 14.82
C ILE A 285 10.19 13.11 13.88
N LYS A 286 9.03 13.03 13.22
CA LYS A 286 8.70 11.92 12.33
C LYS A 286 9.65 11.83 11.13
N LEU A 287 10.08 12.99 10.63
CA LEU A 287 11.01 13.16 9.52
C LEU A 287 12.40 12.62 9.85
N ARG A 288 12.95 12.92 11.04
CA ARG A 288 14.23 12.36 11.49
C ARG A 288 14.19 10.85 11.55
N LYS A 289 13.10 10.28 12.10
CA LYS A 289 12.91 8.82 12.13
C LYS A 289 12.92 8.23 10.72
N HIS A 290 12.13 8.81 9.82
CA HIS A 290 12.04 8.34 8.44
C HIS A 290 13.39 8.40 7.72
N LEU A 291 14.14 9.49 7.87
CA LEU A 291 15.47 9.62 7.25
C LEU A 291 16.49 8.65 7.86
N LEU A 292 16.46 8.40 9.17
CA LEU A 292 17.33 7.38 9.77
C LEU A 292 17.06 5.99 9.18
N GLU A 293 15.78 5.63 9.04
CA GLU A 293 15.35 4.30 8.54
C GLU A 293 15.57 4.13 7.03
N SER A 294 15.29 5.17 6.24
CA SER A 294 15.33 5.09 4.77
C SER A 294 16.71 5.35 4.19
N CYS A 295 17.50 6.16 4.88
CA CYS A 295 18.63 6.86 4.32
C CYS A 295 19.90 6.51 5.13
N GLY A 296 19.80 6.41 6.44
CA GLY A 296 20.92 6.10 7.35
C GLY A 296 21.38 7.33 8.11
N ASP A 297 22.54 7.23 8.77
CA ASP A 297 23.06 8.29 9.62
C ASP A 297 23.85 9.32 8.81
N PHE A 298 23.17 10.42 8.56
CA PHE A 298 23.82 11.61 8.09
C PHE A 298 23.00 12.86 8.42
N PRO A 299 23.69 13.97 8.68
CA PRO A 299 23.06 15.25 8.94
C PRO A 299 22.43 15.80 7.66
N VAL A 300 21.33 16.50 7.84
CA VAL A 300 20.53 17.06 6.74
C VAL A 300 20.26 18.53 7.01
N TRP A 301 20.58 19.40 6.05
CA TRP A 301 20.36 20.84 6.18
C TRP A 301 18.87 21.20 6.20
N LEU A 302 18.51 22.14 7.08
CA LEU A 302 17.21 22.81 7.14
C LEU A 302 17.36 24.32 6.86
N ASP A 303 16.25 25.01 6.63
CA ASP A 303 16.25 26.44 6.27
C ASP A 303 16.54 27.41 7.44
N ALA A 304 17.35 27.06 8.42
CA ALA A 304 17.67 27.97 9.54
C ALA A 304 19.17 28.20 9.72
N ARG A 305 19.52 29.42 10.10
CA ARG A 305 20.89 29.87 10.34
C ARG A 305 21.01 30.66 11.63
N SER A 306 22.17 30.54 12.26
CA SER A 306 22.55 31.34 13.41
C SER A 306 22.76 32.81 13.00
N ASN A 307 22.26 33.73 13.82
CA ASN A 307 22.62 35.15 13.76
C ASN A 307 23.65 35.55 14.83
N GLY A 308 24.35 34.58 15.42
CA GLY A 308 25.29 34.75 16.55
C GLY A 308 24.61 34.73 17.92
N THR A 309 23.28 34.88 17.93
CA THR A 309 22.44 34.76 19.11
C THR A 309 21.52 33.55 18.86
N ASN A 310 20.45 33.69 18.09
CA ASN A 310 19.46 32.64 17.85
C ASN A 310 19.65 31.96 16.49
N PHE A 311 19.03 30.79 16.34
CA PHE A 311 18.74 30.25 15.01
C PHE A 311 17.47 30.91 14.47
N VAL A 312 17.52 31.34 13.22
CA VAL A 312 16.43 32.05 12.54
C VAL A 312 16.12 31.32 11.24
N TRP A 313 14.85 30.97 11.06
CA TRP A 313 14.34 30.46 9.78
C TRP A 313 14.51 31.52 8.69
N GLN A 314 15.07 31.13 7.55
CA GLN A 314 15.47 32.09 6.53
C GLN A 314 14.29 32.53 5.66
N ASP A 315 13.24 31.72 5.55
CA ASP A 315 12.00 32.06 4.85
C ASP A 315 11.08 32.97 5.70
N THR A 316 10.71 32.57 6.91
CA THR A 316 9.75 33.27 7.78
C THR A 316 10.37 34.37 8.63
N LYS A 317 11.69 34.35 8.79
CA LYS A 317 12.44 35.21 9.72
C LYS A 317 12.06 35.01 11.19
N THR A 318 11.45 33.87 11.54
CA THR A 318 11.10 33.53 12.92
C THR A 318 12.27 32.86 13.64
N GLU A 319 12.40 33.15 14.93
CA GLU A 319 13.46 32.57 15.77
C GLU A 319 13.05 31.20 16.31
N LEU A 320 13.99 30.26 16.34
CA LEU A 320 13.83 28.99 17.03
C LEU A 320 14.05 29.18 18.54
N ASN A 321 13.20 28.56 19.33
CA ASN A 321 13.35 28.56 20.77
C ASN A 321 14.58 27.73 21.18
N ARG A 322 15.56 28.37 21.80
CA ARG A 322 16.78 27.69 22.26
C ARG A 322 16.57 26.70 23.41
N LYS A 323 15.49 26.90 24.17
CA LYS A 323 15.13 26.04 25.30
C LYS A 323 14.17 24.92 24.90
N ASP A 324 13.92 24.75 23.60
CA ASP A 324 13.07 23.68 23.10
C ASP A 324 13.73 22.32 23.37
N GLU A 325 12.94 21.34 23.79
CA GLU A 325 13.41 19.97 24.02
C GLU A 325 13.82 19.27 22.72
N LEU A 326 13.50 19.86 21.56
CA LEU A 326 13.93 19.36 20.25
C LEU A 326 15.44 19.44 20.00
N TRP A 327 16.20 20.22 20.78
CA TRP A 327 17.65 20.27 20.62
C TRP A 327 18.30 19.00 21.17
N LEU A 328 19.13 18.32 20.36
CA LEU A 328 19.82 17.07 20.71
C LEU A 328 20.60 17.20 22.03
N ILE A 329 21.26 18.34 22.20
CA ILE A 329 21.92 18.77 23.42
C ILE A 329 21.17 20.01 23.90
N GLY A 330 20.85 20.09 25.19
CA GLY A 330 19.90 21.06 25.77
C GLY A 330 20.21 22.55 25.57
N ASP A 331 21.33 22.89 24.93
CA ASP A 331 21.62 24.22 24.41
C ASP A 331 22.17 24.13 22.96
N PRO A 332 21.60 24.87 21.98
CA PRO A 332 22.13 25.01 20.62
C PRO A 332 23.57 25.54 20.52
N THR A 333 24.19 25.97 21.62
CA THR A 333 25.62 26.31 21.71
C THR A 333 26.58 25.12 21.65
N SER A 334 26.08 23.88 21.81
CA SER A 334 26.94 22.68 21.72
C SER A 334 27.23 22.34 20.25
N ILE A 335 28.51 22.36 19.88
CA ILE A 335 28.98 22.23 18.50
C ILE A 335 29.55 20.83 18.25
N PHE A 336 29.24 20.27 17.08
CA PHE A 336 29.93 19.11 16.52
C PHE A 336 30.91 19.57 15.43
N ASP A 337 32.18 19.13 15.52
CA ASP A 337 33.15 19.30 14.43
C ASP A 337 32.90 18.30 13.28
N GLN A 338 33.71 18.33 12.22
CA GLN A 338 33.58 17.42 11.07
C GLN A 338 33.76 15.92 11.43
N ASN A 339 34.27 15.64 12.64
CA ASN A 339 34.46 14.31 13.21
C ASN A 339 33.53 14.03 14.40
N TRP A 340 32.49 14.86 14.59
CA TRP A 340 31.54 14.76 15.70
C TRP A 340 32.16 14.90 17.10
N HIS A 341 33.32 15.55 17.21
CA HIS A 341 33.92 15.89 18.48
C HIS A 341 33.30 17.17 19.07
N TYR A 342 33.18 17.18 20.39
CA TYR A 342 32.61 18.26 21.18
C TYR A 342 33.52 19.49 21.12
N LEU A 343 33.02 20.60 20.57
CA LEU A 343 33.67 21.90 20.67
C LEU A 343 32.80 22.79 21.57
N ASP A 344 33.31 23.08 22.76
CA ASP A 344 32.75 24.08 23.66
C ASP A 344 33.23 25.45 23.19
N GLU A 345 32.41 26.20 22.44
CA GLU A 345 32.57 27.65 22.29
C GLU A 345 31.42 28.27 21.48
N ARG A 346 30.67 29.21 22.10
CA ARG A 346 29.78 30.27 21.55
C ARG A 346 29.23 30.11 20.10
N ILE A 347 27.90 30.21 19.97
CA ILE A 347 27.16 30.29 18.69
C ILE A 347 27.80 31.31 17.74
N ASN A 348 28.53 30.84 16.73
CA ASN A 348 29.09 31.67 15.67
C ASN A 348 27.98 32.02 14.66
N ILE A 349 28.01 33.22 14.06
CA ILE A 349 27.11 33.66 12.96
C ILE A 349 27.17 32.77 11.71
N HIS A 350 28.15 31.86 11.64
CA HIS A 350 28.38 30.96 10.51
C HIS A 350 27.83 29.55 10.70
N HIS A 351 26.92 29.33 11.67
CA HIS A 351 26.32 28.01 11.91
C HIS A 351 24.93 27.87 11.26
N CYS A 352 24.64 26.66 10.83
CA CYS A 352 23.42 26.27 10.14
C CYS A 352 22.72 25.13 10.91
N LEU A 353 21.39 25.13 10.84
CA LEU A 353 20.55 24.12 11.48
C LEU A 353 20.55 22.85 10.64
N ASN A 354 20.78 21.72 11.31
CA ASN A 354 20.63 20.43 10.69
C ASN A 354 19.73 19.52 11.52
N LEU A 355 19.07 18.58 10.83
CA LEU A 355 18.40 17.45 11.43
C LEU A 355 19.46 16.41 11.79
N ALA A 356 19.60 16.08 13.07
CA ALA A 356 20.62 15.14 13.55
C ALA A 356 20.12 13.71 13.38
N VAL A 357 20.81 12.82 12.68
CA VAL A 357 20.31 11.47 12.35
C VAL A 357 21.21 10.37 12.94
N LEU A 358 21.65 10.54 14.20
CA LEU A 358 22.65 9.66 14.82
C LEU A 358 22.13 8.25 15.19
N PHE A 359 22.90 7.21 14.83
CA PHE A 359 22.57 5.77 14.93
C PHE A 359 22.11 5.27 16.31
N ASP A 360 22.67 5.77 17.41
CA ASP A 360 22.42 5.18 18.74
C ASP A 360 21.48 5.99 19.65
N ASP A 361 21.20 7.25 19.30
CA ASP A 361 20.54 8.19 20.22
C ASP A 361 19.04 8.39 19.89
N TRP A 362 18.52 7.87 18.75
CA TRP A 362 17.07 7.97 18.47
C TRP A 362 16.24 7.18 19.48
N SER A 363 16.67 5.95 19.83
CA SER A 363 15.99 5.11 20.83
C SER A 363 16.01 5.75 22.22
N MET A 364 17.10 6.45 22.56
CA MET A 364 17.29 7.12 23.84
C MET A 364 16.63 8.51 23.89
N ARG A 365 16.59 9.22 22.75
CA ARG A 365 16.17 10.64 22.63
C ARG A 365 15.33 10.87 21.37
N PRO A 366 14.14 10.25 21.27
CA PRO A 366 13.33 10.27 20.04
C PRO A 366 12.78 11.65 19.69
N ARG A 367 12.71 12.58 20.65
CA ARG A 367 12.21 13.94 20.41
C ARG A 367 13.29 14.93 20.01
N ARG A 368 14.57 14.61 20.22
CA ARG A 368 15.62 15.60 20.05
C ARG A 368 16.22 15.52 18.64
N VAL A 369 15.77 16.40 17.76
CA VAL A 369 15.98 16.30 16.32
C VAL A 369 16.89 17.37 15.74
N TYR A 370 17.08 18.49 16.44
CA TYR A 370 17.87 19.62 15.96
C TYR A 370 19.30 19.58 16.50
N ALA A 371 20.26 19.84 15.62
CA ALA A 371 21.65 20.10 15.94
C ALA A 371 22.20 21.26 15.11
N SER A 372 23.36 21.76 15.51
CA SER A 372 24.06 22.83 14.83
C SER A 372 25.42 22.38 14.32
N SER A 373 25.86 22.97 13.20
CA SER A 373 27.17 22.75 12.61
C SER A 373 27.55 23.95 11.74
N GLN A 374 28.82 24.03 11.34
CA GLN A 374 29.27 25.10 10.46
C GLN A 374 28.58 25.00 9.09
N CYS A 375 28.11 26.13 8.55
CA CYS A 375 27.43 26.18 7.25
C CYS A 375 28.29 25.73 6.06
N SER A 376 29.60 25.58 6.25
CA SER A 376 30.57 25.10 5.26
C SER A 376 30.68 23.58 5.18
N VAL A 377 30.08 22.83 6.11
CA VAL A 377 30.14 21.36 6.11
C VAL A 377 29.23 20.77 5.04
N HIS A 378 29.68 19.68 4.43
CA HIS A 378 29.00 18.99 3.34
C HIS A 378 27.97 17.99 3.87
N PHE A 379 26.69 18.33 3.76
CA PHE A 379 25.56 17.52 4.22
C PHE A 379 24.48 17.39 3.14
N TYR A 380 23.56 16.46 3.32
CA TYR A 380 22.38 16.35 2.47
C TYR A 380 21.51 17.61 2.56
N THR A 381 20.85 17.95 1.46
CA THR A 381 19.90 19.06 1.44
C THR A 381 18.49 18.50 1.44
N LEU A 382 17.66 18.94 2.40
CA LEU A 382 16.23 18.68 2.35
C LEU A 382 15.50 19.87 1.74
N CYS A 383 14.74 19.59 0.68
CA CYS A 383 13.85 20.54 0.04
C CYS A 383 12.39 20.15 0.30
N GLU A 384 11.49 21.13 0.22
CA GLU A 384 10.04 20.96 0.33
C GLU A 384 9.26 21.80 -0.70
#